data_AF-A0A9D4YIQ7-F1
#
_entry.id   AF-A0A9D4YIQ7-F1
#
_cell.length_a   1.000
_cell.length_b   1.000
_cell.length_c   1.000
_cell.angle_alpha   90.00
_cell.angle_beta   90.00
_cell.angle_gamma   90.00
#
_symmetry.space_group_name_H-M   'P 1'
#
loop_
_entity.id
_entity.type
_entity.pdbx_description
1 polymer ?
#
loop_
_entity_poly.entity_id
_entity_poly.type
_entity_poly.pdbx_seq_one_letter_code
_entity_poly.pdbx_strand_id
1 'polypeptide(L)'
;ASVLKEKLSALGSSGILADHQLQSQLQEHHLKGHSHLTISDIARKAFLHSHFMEGHTKSAPISRLPLIAVLDTKHHLKHIPVVQPFHLELNFFNKENRVLHYPVRAFYVDGPNLMAYNLSSGLENTYKKLYNSVPGHVEYQANYLIYSKKQHLFLVAYEFSGITTEVVLYRENTEVEAVNCKSSTVKGLDAAFIGPNENQFAILDDDKTGLALFTLPGGPSHDPKEIEKAFEENQPTETSDGSIKGPTPFMFETEVDRIFSTPLESTLMFASHGNQIGLVKLVEGYRLLTSTSTSNGQYISSNSEGKKSLKLKINEIVLQVHWQETLRGQVAGVLTTQRVLIVSAALDILAGTSTNFDKGLPPFRSLLWVGPALLFSTATAISILGWDGKVRTILSISMPRAVLVGALNDRLLLASPTEINPRQKKGVEIKSCLVGLLEPLLIGFVTMQKSFKQKLELSETLYQITSRFDSLRVTPRSLDILALGSPVCGDLAVSLSQSGPQFTQVMRGTYAVKSLHFSIASSVLKDEFLRSRDYPRCPPTSHLFHRFRQLGYSCIR
;
A
#
# COMPACT_ATOMS: atom_id res chain seq x y z
N ALA A 1 -36.41 32.77 34.10
CA ALA A 1 -36.15 31.35 34.44
C ALA A 1 -37.39 30.47 34.25
N SER A 2 -38.56 30.81 34.80
CA SER A 2 -39.82 30.05 34.62
C SER A 2 -40.32 29.99 33.17
N VAL A 3 -40.25 31.10 32.42
CA VAL A 3 -40.68 31.16 31.00
C VAL A 3 -39.77 30.33 30.07
N LEU A 4 -38.49 30.15 30.43
CA LEU A 4 -37.54 29.29 29.71
C LEU A 4 -37.79 27.81 30.01
N LYS A 5 -38.22 27.48 31.22
CA LYS A 5 -38.60 26.13 31.65
C LYS A 5 -39.85 25.62 30.92
N GLU A 6 -40.82 26.50 30.68
CA GLU A 6 -42.07 26.17 29.98
C GLU A 6 -41.87 25.96 28.47
N LYS A 7 -40.96 26.73 27.84
CA LYS A 7 -40.57 26.50 26.43
C LYS A 7 -39.75 25.24 26.22
N LEU A 8 -38.95 24.83 27.20
CA LEU A 8 -38.18 23.58 27.15
C LEU A 8 -39.04 22.34 27.44
N SER A 9 -40.07 22.45 28.28
CA SER A 9 -41.05 21.36 28.47
C SER A 9 -41.94 21.14 27.25
N ALA A 10 -42.28 22.20 26.51
CA ALA A 10 -43.04 22.11 25.25
C ALA A 10 -42.24 21.44 24.11
N LEU A 11 -40.91 21.38 24.22
CA LEU A 11 -40.00 20.72 23.27
C LEU A 11 -39.67 19.27 23.66
N GLY A 12 -40.33 18.72 24.68
CA GLY A 12 -40.24 17.29 25.03
C GLY A 12 -38.92 16.85 25.68
N SER A 13 -38.10 17.76 26.21
CA SER A 13 -36.88 17.38 26.94
C SER A 13 -37.14 17.24 28.44
N SER A 14 -37.69 16.12 28.86
CA SER A 14 -37.70 15.70 30.28
C SER A 14 -36.80 14.49 30.44
N GLY A 15 -35.56 14.68 30.89
CA GLY A 15 -34.68 13.57 31.22
C GLY A 15 -33.19 13.91 31.20
N ILE A 16 -32.74 14.81 32.06
CA ILE A 16 -31.33 14.91 32.42
C ILE A 16 -31.26 14.74 33.93
N LEU A 17 -30.76 13.56 34.32
CA LEU A 17 -30.03 13.21 35.55
C LEU A 17 -30.41 13.97 36.83
N ALA A 18 -30.93 13.24 37.81
CA ALA A 18 -31.06 13.74 39.18
C ALA A 18 -29.66 13.99 39.77
N ASP A 19 -29.37 15.24 40.13
CA ASP A 19 -28.13 15.74 40.74
C ASP A 19 -27.60 14.89 41.90
N HIS A 20 -28.47 14.11 42.56
CA HIS A 20 -28.12 13.22 43.66
C HIS A 20 -27.18 12.06 43.29
N GLN A 21 -27.20 11.54 42.06
CA GLN A 21 -26.33 10.42 41.67
C GLN A 21 -24.89 10.86 41.38
N LEU A 22 -24.69 12.11 40.94
CA LEU A 22 -23.38 12.64 40.60
C LEU A 22 -22.58 13.02 41.85
N GLN A 23 -23.26 13.51 42.89
CA GLN A 23 -22.65 13.75 44.21
C GLN A 23 -22.23 12.45 44.92
N SER A 24 -23.02 11.38 44.83
CA SER A 24 -22.68 10.08 45.42
C SER A 24 -21.41 9.48 44.81
N GLN A 25 -21.23 9.57 43.49
CA GLN A 25 -20.07 9.02 42.80
C GLN A 25 -18.79 9.84 43.02
N LEU A 26 -18.90 11.16 43.16
CA LEU A 26 -17.76 12.00 43.53
C LEU A 26 -17.29 11.75 44.96
N GLN A 27 -18.23 11.47 45.89
CA GLN A 27 -17.89 11.16 47.28
C GLN A 27 -17.20 9.79 47.43
N GLU A 28 -17.60 8.79 46.64
CA GLU A 28 -16.88 7.50 46.57
C GLU A 28 -15.47 7.63 45.97
N HIS A 29 -15.27 8.56 45.04
CA HIS A 29 -13.96 8.80 44.41
C HIS A 29 -12.95 9.48 45.34
N HIS A 30 -13.41 10.24 46.34
CA HIS A 30 -12.53 10.82 47.35
C HIS A 30 -12.13 9.82 48.45
N LEU A 31 -12.93 8.78 48.70
CA LEU A 31 -12.71 7.81 49.78
C LEU A 31 -11.82 6.61 49.39
N LYS A 32 -11.70 6.29 48.09
CA LYS A 32 -10.88 5.18 47.60
C LYS A 32 -9.76 5.72 46.71
N GLY A 33 -8.57 5.88 47.29
CA GLY A 33 -7.39 6.43 46.62
C GLY A 33 -7.05 5.78 45.27
N HIS A 34 -6.45 6.60 44.39
CA HIS A 34 -5.92 6.32 43.05
C HIS A 34 -5.86 4.83 42.66
N SER A 35 -6.85 4.39 41.88
CA SER A 35 -6.74 3.18 41.05
C SER A 35 -6.48 3.60 39.61
N HIS A 36 -5.42 3.05 39.00
CA HIS A 36 -5.10 3.22 37.58
C HIS A 36 -6.21 2.58 36.73
N LEU A 37 -7.24 3.34 36.38
CA LEU A 37 -8.25 2.93 35.41
C LEU A 37 -7.62 2.96 34.02
N THR A 38 -7.56 1.80 33.36
CA THR A 38 -7.14 1.72 31.96
C THR A 38 -8.25 2.28 31.05
N ILE A 39 -7.90 2.76 29.86
CA ILE A 39 -8.87 3.27 28.88
C ILE A 39 -9.94 2.20 28.55
N SER A 40 -9.58 0.91 28.61
CA SER A 40 -10.51 -0.21 28.50
C SER A 40 -11.54 -0.27 29.63
N ASP A 41 -11.18 0.10 30.86
CA ASP A 41 -12.11 0.10 31.99
C ASP A 41 -13.10 1.26 31.92
N ILE A 42 -12.67 2.41 31.40
CA ILE A 42 -13.54 3.56 31.12
C ILE A 42 -14.52 3.22 29.99
N ALA A 43 -14.04 2.62 28.89
CA ALA A 43 -14.89 2.20 27.78
C ALA A 43 -15.90 1.11 28.19
N ARG A 44 -15.47 0.13 29.00
CA ARG A 44 -16.33 -0.92 29.55
C ARG A 44 -17.38 -0.35 30.50
N LYS A 45 -17.02 0.60 31.36
CA LYS A 45 -17.97 1.30 32.23
C LYS A 45 -18.95 2.14 31.42
N ALA A 46 -18.51 2.86 30.40
CA ALA A 46 -19.39 3.63 29.53
C ALA A 46 -20.39 2.73 28.77
N PHE A 47 -19.95 1.55 28.34
CA PHE A 47 -20.80 0.54 27.68
C PHE A 47 -21.79 -0.14 28.64
N LEU A 48 -21.36 -0.47 29.86
CA LEU A 48 -22.21 -1.11 30.86
C LEU A 48 -23.21 -0.15 31.52
N HIS A 49 -22.86 1.13 31.64
CA HIS A 49 -23.70 2.16 32.27
C HIS A 49 -24.53 2.97 31.26
N SER A 50 -24.42 2.72 29.95
CA SER A 50 -25.42 3.21 29.00
C SER A 50 -26.69 2.39 29.15
N HIS A 51 -27.63 2.89 29.98
CA HIS A 51 -28.90 2.24 30.26
C HIS A 51 -29.66 1.86 28.98
N PHE A 52 -29.76 0.55 28.74
CA PHE A 52 -30.74 -0.08 27.87
C PHE A 52 -32.13 0.14 28.51
N MET A 53 -32.88 1.13 28.04
CA MET A 53 -34.33 1.18 28.29
C MET A 53 -35.02 0.28 27.28
N GLU A 54 -35.03 -1.02 27.57
CA GLU A 54 -35.89 -2.00 26.92
C GLU A 54 -37.29 -1.86 27.53
N GLY A 55 -38.18 -1.12 26.88
CA GLY A 55 -39.52 -0.88 27.38
C GLY A 55 -40.33 0.12 26.56
N HIS A 56 -41.03 -0.41 25.55
CA HIS A 56 -42.14 0.19 24.82
C HIS A 56 -41.87 1.46 23.99
N THR A 57 -41.84 1.33 22.65
CA THR A 57 -42.88 1.84 21.73
C THR A 57 -42.39 1.86 20.26
N LYS A 58 -43.34 1.55 19.38
CA LYS A 58 -43.43 1.74 17.92
C LYS A 58 -42.29 2.48 17.19
N SER A 59 -41.75 1.81 16.16
CA SER A 59 -41.12 2.35 14.94
C SER A 59 -40.51 3.77 15.01
N ALA A 60 -39.24 3.85 15.38
CA ALA A 60 -38.36 4.97 15.07
C ALA A 60 -36.93 4.43 14.84
N PRO A 61 -36.10 5.07 14.00
CA PRO A 61 -34.83 4.50 13.58
C PRO A 61 -33.88 4.47 14.78
N ILE A 62 -33.19 3.34 14.97
CA ILE A 62 -32.15 3.15 15.99
C ILE A 62 -31.22 4.37 15.95
N SER A 63 -31.28 5.20 16.99
CA SER A 63 -30.41 6.34 17.18
C SER A 63 -28.97 5.83 17.26
N ARG A 64 -28.14 6.31 16.34
CA ARG A 64 -26.76 5.87 16.09
C ARG A 64 -25.97 5.75 17.40
N LEU A 65 -25.51 4.54 17.71
CA LEU A 65 -24.49 4.31 18.73
C LEU A 65 -23.24 5.14 18.39
N PRO A 66 -22.68 5.94 19.32
CA PRO A 66 -21.40 6.59 19.11
C PRO A 66 -20.33 5.50 19.03
N LEU A 67 -19.73 5.34 17.85
CA LEU A 67 -18.69 4.37 17.61
C LEU A 67 -17.38 4.93 18.19
N ILE A 68 -17.06 4.57 19.44
CA ILE A 68 -15.80 4.93 20.09
C ILE A 68 -14.74 3.95 19.60
N ALA A 69 -13.96 4.34 18.60
CA ALA A 69 -12.76 3.63 18.21
C ALA A 69 -11.57 4.17 19.03
N VAL A 70 -11.01 3.34 19.90
CA VAL A 70 -9.74 3.66 20.58
C VAL A 70 -8.62 3.36 19.59
N LEU A 71 -8.08 4.41 18.96
CA LEU A 71 -6.92 4.33 18.09
C LEU A 71 -5.66 4.49 18.93
N ASP A 72 -4.74 3.53 18.85
CA ASP A 72 -3.38 3.73 19.35
C ASP A 72 -2.62 4.61 18.34
N THR A 73 -2.31 5.84 18.73
CA THR A 73 -1.54 6.80 17.93
C THR A 73 -0.12 6.33 17.64
N LYS A 74 0.44 5.39 18.43
CA LYS A 74 1.72 4.76 18.12
C LYS A 74 1.54 3.67 17.06
N HIS A 75 0.46 2.89 17.16
CA HIS A 75 0.20 1.73 16.31
C HIS A 75 -1.09 1.85 15.49
N HIS A 76 -1.05 2.73 14.48
CA HIS A 76 -2.17 2.97 13.56
C HIS A 76 -2.71 1.70 12.87
N LEU A 77 -1.85 0.66 12.74
CA LEU A 77 -2.15 -0.60 12.07
C LEU A 77 -2.13 -1.80 13.04
N LYS A 78 -2.25 -1.60 14.38
CA LYS A 78 -2.13 -2.66 15.40
C LYS A 78 -2.95 -3.93 15.14
N HIS A 79 -4.15 -3.77 14.54
CA HIS A 79 -5.08 -4.86 14.28
C HIS A 79 -5.04 -5.38 12.84
N ILE A 80 -4.01 -5.03 12.09
CA ILE A 80 -3.87 -5.37 10.68
C ILE A 80 -2.77 -6.43 10.54
N PRO A 81 -3.01 -7.50 9.76
CA PRO A 81 -2.01 -8.53 9.52
C PRO A 81 -0.72 -7.96 8.91
N VAL A 82 0.43 -8.38 9.44
CA VAL A 82 1.74 -8.08 8.86
C VAL A 82 2.06 -9.11 7.78
N VAL A 83 2.03 -8.67 6.53
CA VAL A 83 2.23 -9.51 5.34
C VAL A 83 3.31 -8.92 4.44
N GLN A 84 4.02 -9.79 3.71
CA GLN A 84 4.86 -9.37 2.58
C GLN A 84 4.00 -9.42 1.31
N PRO A 85 3.59 -8.28 0.74
CA PRO A 85 2.88 -8.28 -0.52
C PRO A 85 3.81 -8.75 -1.65
N PHE A 86 3.26 -9.49 -2.62
CA PHE A 86 3.96 -9.81 -3.86
C PHE A 86 3.43 -8.94 -5.00
N HIS A 87 4.28 -8.04 -5.48
CA HIS A 87 3.99 -7.16 -6.59
C HIS A 87 4.15 -7.86 -7.94
N LEU A 88 3.36 -7.44 -8.93
CA LEU A 88 3.53 -7.87 -10.32
C LEU A 88 4.27 -6.78 -11.08
N GLU A 89 5.43 -7.13 -11.64
CA GLU A 89 6.31 -6.23 -12.40
C GLU A 89 5.58 -5.54 -13.55
N LEU A 90 6.03 -4.36 -13.99
CA LEU A 90 5.43 -3.60 -15.09
C LEU A 90 5.15 -4.46 -16.34
N ASN A 91 6.14 -5.27 -16.73
CA ASN A 91 6.11 -6.08 -17.95
C ASN A 91 5.72 -7.54 -17.70
N PHE A 92 5.08 -7.86 -16.58
CA PHE A 92 4.77 -9.24 -16.24
C PHE A 92 3.95 -9.98 -17.31
N PHE A 93 3.13 -9.26 -18.09
CA PHE A 93 2.40 -9.82 -19.23
C PHE A 93 3.24 -10.00 -20.50
N ASN A 94 4.27 -9.16 -20.72
CA ASN A 94 5.07 -9.17 -21.94
C ASN A 94 6.24 -10.18 -21.89
N LYS A 95 6.32 -11.04 -20.87
CA LYS A 95 7.32 -12.11 -20.81
C LYS A 95 7.07 -13.10 -21.96
N GLU A 96 8.15 -13.48 -22.67
CA GLU A 96 8.12 -14.38 -23.84
C GLU A 96 7.43 -15.71 -23.53
N ASN A 97 7.63 -16.21 -22.32
CA ASN A 97 6.87 -17.34 -21.78
C ASN A 97 5.44 -16.88 -21.48
N ARG A 98 4.48 -17.40 -22.26
CA ARG A 98 3.02 -17.17 -22.08
C ARG A 98 2.48 -17.64 -20.71
N VAL A 99 3.31 -18.24 -19.86
CA VAL A 99 2.99 -18.70 -18.51
C VAL A 99 3.49 -17.69 -17.49
N LEU A 100 2.56 -17.18 -16.68
CA LEU A 100 2.86 -16.31 -15.56
C LEU A 100 3.34 -17.12 -14.36
N HIS A 101 4.58 -16.91 -13.96
CA HIS A 101 5.15 -17.52 -12.76
C HIS A 101 4.79 -16.69 -11.53
N TYR A 102 3.74 -17.10 -10.83
CA TYR A 102 3.39 -16.58 -9.51
C TYR A 102 4.31 -17.19 -8.45
N PRO A 103 4.63 -16.46 -7.36
CA PRO A 103 5.32 -17.07 -6.23
C PRO A 103 4.48 -18.21 -5.67
N VAL A 104 5.10 -19.32 -5.30
CA VAL A 104 4.36 -20.46 -4.75
C VAL A 104 3.72 -20.12 -3.39
N ARG A 105 4.34 -19.21 -2.63
CA ARG A 105 3.97 -18.87 -1.26
C ARG A 105 3.85 -17.37 -1.05
N ALA A 106 2.88 -16.97 -0.24
CA ALA A 106 2.80 -15.65 0.38
C ALA A 106 3.16 -15.76 1.86
N PHE A 107 3.93 -14.81 2.38
CA PHE A 107 4.43 -14.85 3.76
C PHE A 107 3.71 -13.81 4.63
N TYR A 108 3.39 -14.22 5.85
CA TYR A 108 2.84 -13.35 6.89
C TYR A 108 3.33 -13.77 8.26
N VAL A 109 3.20 -12.88 9.24
CA VAL A 109 3.58 -13.15 10.63
C VAL A 109 2.32 -13.36 11.46
N ASP A 110 2.26 -14.50 12.15
CA ASP A 110 1.24 -14.77 13.18
C ASP A 110 1.95 -15.02 14.51
N GLY A 111 2.08 -13.95 15.28
CA GLY A 111 2.88 -13.88 16.49
C GLY A 111 4.35 -14.24 16.30
N PRO A 112 4.91 -15.24 17.00
CA PRO A 112 6.31 -15.63 16.85
C PRO A 112 6.57 -16.50 15.61
N ASN A 113 5.54 -16.81 14.83
CA ASN A 113 5.64 -17.72 13.70
C ASN A 113 5.65 -16.96 12.37
N LEU A 114 6.64 -17.26 11.55
CA LEU A 114 6.59 -16.95 10.13
C LEU A 114 5.71 -18.01 9.45
N MET A 115 4.60 -17.57 8.87
CA MET A 115 3.62 -18.40 8.21
C MET A 115 3.78 -18.30 6.69
N ALA A 116 3.52 -19.40 5.99
CA ALA A 116 3.51 -19.45 4.54
C ALA A 116 2.15 -19.96 4.04
N TYR A 117 1.50 -19.15 3.21
CA TYR A 117 0.27 -19.51 2.52
C TYR A 117 0.60 -19.94 1.10
N ASN A 118 0.27 -21.18 0.74
CA ASN A 118 0.51 -21.70 -0.60
C ASN A 118 -0.60 -21.21 -1.55
N LEU A 119 -0.19 -20.50 -2.62
CA LEU A 119 -1.13 -19.93 -3.59
C LEU A 119 -1.87 -21.00 -4.42
N SER A 120 -1.27 -22.16 -4.65
CA SER A 120 -1.87 -23.20 -5.49
C SER A 120 -2.79 -24.13 -4.71
N SER A 121 -2.40 -24.53 -3.50
CA SER A 121 -3.21 -25.44 -2.67
C SER A 121 -4.15 -24.73 -1.70
N GLY A 122 -3.94 -23.44 -1.45
CA GLY A 122 -4.66 -22.68 -0.42
C GLY A 122 -4.35 -23.14 1.01
N LEU A 123 -3.33 -23.99 1.20
CA LEU A 123 -2.92 -24.49 2.49
C LEU A 123 -1.96 -23.52 3.18
N GLU A 124 -2.15 -23.35 4.48
CA GLU A 124 -1.30 -22.56 5.37
C GLU A 124 -0.43 -23.48 6.20
N ASN A 125 0.88 -23.24 6.21
CA ASN A 125 1.83 -23.96 7.04
C ASN A 125 2.71 -22.98 7.82
N THR A 126 3.12 -23.36 9.03
CA THR A 126 4.17 -22.66 9.76
C THR A 126 5.49 -22.88 9.03
N TYR A 127 6.06 -21.81 8.49
CA TYR A 127 7.32 -21.85 7.75
C TYR A 127 8.51 -21.99 8.70
N LYS A 128 8.57 -21.12 9.70
CA LYS A 128 9.62 -21.11 10.72
C LYS A 128 9.09 -20.46 11.99
N LYS A 129 9.47 -21.02 13.15
CA LYS A 129 9.32 -20.32 14.43
C LYS A 129 10.50 -19.38 14.60
N LEU A 130 10.24 -18.08 14.68
CA LEU A 130 11.28 -17.05 14.83
C LEU A 130 11.78 -16.98 16.28
N TYR A 131 10.89 -17.29 17.23
CA TYR A 131 11.23 -17.46 18.64
C TYR A 131 10.84 -18.85 19.14
N ASN A 132 11.74 -19.47 19.91
CA ASN A 132 11.52 -20.79 20.49
C ASN A 132 10.71 -20.74 21.80
N SER A 133 10.86 -19.66 22.58
CA SER A 133 10.11 -19.39 23.80
C SER A 133 10.01 -17.89 24.02
N VAL A 134 8.81 -17.40 24.33
CA VAL A 134 8.56 -16.01 24.70
C VAL A 134 7.98 -16.00 26.13
N PRO A 135 8.46 -15.16 27.05
CA PRO A 135 7.89 -15.03 28.39
C PRO A 135 6.41 -14.62 28.29
N GLY A 136 5.51 -15.35 28.94
CA GLY A 136 4.06 -15.14 28.85
C GLY A 136 3.55 -13.79 29.39
N HIS A 137 4.42 -12.98 30.01
CA HIS A 137 4.10 -11.67 30.57
C HIS A 137 4.39 -10.50 29.61
N VAL A 138 5.04 -10.76 28.46
CA VAL A 138 5.42 -9.72 27.49
C VAL A 138 4.52 -9.86 26.26
N GLU A 139 3.78 -8.79 25.94
CA GLU A 139 3.08 -8.70 24.66
C GLU A 139 4.10 -8.52 23.55
N TYR A 140 4.05 -9.41 22.55
CA TYR A 140 4.83 -9.30 21.31
C TYR A 140 3.94 -8.71 20.22
N GLN A 141 4.48 -7.77 19.46
CA GLN A 141 3.82 -7.26 18.27
C GLN A 141 4.80 -7.22 17.11
N ALA A 142 4.51 -7.97 16.06
CA ALA A 142 5.22 -7.81 14.79
C ALA A 142 4.75 -6.49 14.17
N ASN A 143 5.70 -5.63 13.82
CA ASN A 143 5.40 -4.35 13.20
C ASN A 143 5.51 -4.46 11.67
N TYR A 144 6.59 -5.05 11.15
CA TYR A 144 6.83 -5.17 9.71
C TYR A 144 7.55 -6.49 9.34
N LEU A 145 7.30 -6.95 8.12
CA LEU A 145 7.93 -8.11 7.49
C LEU A 145 8.48 -7.66 6.14
N ILE A 146 9.77 -7.86 5.90
CA ILE A 146 10.41 -7.59 4.63
C ILE A 146 11.19 -8.84 4.20
N TYR A 147 10.97 -9.27 2.96
CA TYR A 147 11.68 -10.42 2.39
C TYR A 147 12.35 -10.04 1.07
N SER A 148 13.66 -10.28 1.01
CA SER A 148 14.43 -10.20 -0.22
C SER A 148 14.37 -11.53 -0.98
N LYS A 149 13.76 -11.52 -2.17
CA LYS A 149 13.79 -12.67 -3.08
C LYS A 149 15.18 -12.91 -3.66
N LYS A 150 16.01 -11.86 -3.76
CA LYS A 150 17.34 -11.93 -4.38
C LYS A 150 18.37 -12.54 -3.43
N GLN A 151 18.26 -12.21 -2.15
CA GLN A 151 19.17 -12.67 -1.11
C GLN A 151 18.61 -13.81 -0.25
N HIS A 152 17.34 -14.19 -0.48
CA HIS A 152 16.61 -15.17 0.32
C HIS A 152 16.68 -14.86 1.82
N LEU A 153 16.51 -13.58 2.20
CA LEU A 153 16.65 -13.10 3.57
C LEU A 153 15.37 -12.41 4.04
N PHE A 154 14.88 -12.82 5.22
CA PHE A 154 13.78 -12.19 5.93
C PHE A 154 14.30 -11.26 7.02
N LEU A 155 13.71 -10.08 7.10
CA LEU A 155 13.86 -9.11 8.19
C LEU A 155 12.48 -8.90 8.82
N VAL A 156 12.35 -9.18 10.12
CA VAL A 156 11.09 -9.04 10.86
C VAL A 156 11.32 -8.18 12.10
N ALA A 157 10.69 -7.01 12.15
CA ALA A 157 10.78 -6.10 13.29
C ALA A 157 9.69 -6.40 14.32
N TYR A 158 10.10 -6.67 15.56
CA TYR A 158 9.23 -6.94 16.69
C TYR A 158 9.36 -5.84 17.75
N GLU A 159 8.22 -5.49 18.32
CA GLU A 159 8.10 -4.64 19.49
C GLU A 159 7.59 -5.45 20.68
N PHE A 160 8.26 -5.26 21.81
CA PHE A 160 7.98 -5.97 23.05
C PHE A 160 7.50 -4.98 24.11
N SER A 161 6.39 -5.28 24.78
CA SER A 161 5.87 -4.42 25.85
C SER A 161 6.86 -4.32 27.01
N GLY A 162 7.56 -3.19 27.14
CA GLY A 162 8.50 -2.90 28.24
C GLY A 162 9.96 -3.31 28.00
N ILE A 163 10.32 -3.78 26.80
CA ILE A 163 11.70 -4.13 26.38
C ILE A 163 12.04 -3.32 25.10
N THR A 164 13.32 -3.28 24.71
CA THR A 164 13.82 -2.76 23.43
C THR A 164 13.22 -3.46 22.22
N THR A 165 13.17 -2.78 21.07
CA THR A 165 12.74 -3.37 19.79
C THR A 165 13.83 -4.26 19.21
N GLU A 166 13.44 -5.35 18.54
CA GLU A 166 14.38 -6.30 17.94
C GLU A 166 14.00 -6.65 16.50
N VAL A 167 15.02 -6.76 15.65
CA VAL A 167 14.92 -7.24 14.27
C VAL A 167 15.44 -8.67 14.21
N VAL A 168 14.58 -9.60 13.79
CA VAL A 168 14.93 -10.99 13.51
C VAL A 168 15.38 -11.12 12.07
N LEU A 169 16.58 -11.66 11.87
CA LEU A 169 17.12 -12.03 10.57
C LEU A 169 16.99 -13.54 10.38
N TYR A 170 16.36 -13.93 9.27
CA TYR A 170 16.24 -15.34 8.91
C TYR A 170 16.60 -15.54 7.44
N ARG A 171 17.73 -16.21 7.18
CA ARG A 171 18.15 -16.60 5.84
C ARG A 171 17.48 -17.92 5.47
N GLU A 172 16.70 -17.90 4.40
CA GLU A 172 16.10 -19.07 3.80
C GLU A 172 17.18 -19.88 3.09
N ASN A 173 17.14 -21.19 3.28
CA ASN A 173 18.10 -22.10 2.67
C ASN A 173 17.50 -22.68 1.39
N THR A 174 18.09 -22.35 0.25
CA THR A 174 17.70 -22.92 -1.06
C THR A 174 18.38 -24.26 -1.33
N GLU A 175 19.41 -24.61 -0.56
CA GLU A 175 20.14 -25.87 -0.68
C GLU A 175 19.60 -26.93 0.29
N VAL A 176 19.39 -28.14 -0.22
CA VAL A 176 18.68 -29.25 0.43
C VAL A 176 19.44 -29.81 1.65
N GLU A 177 20.70 -29.44 1.87
CA GLU A 177 21.61 -30.15 2.80
C GLU A 177 21.96 -29.43 4.11
N ALA A 178 21.57 -28.17 4.34
CA ALA A 178 21.84 -27.49 5.62
C ALA A 178 20.55 -27.29 6.45
N VAL A 179 20.32 -28.24 7.36
CA VAL A 179 19.08 -28.40 8.16
C VAL A 179 18.90 -27.34 9.25
N ASN A 180 19.87 -26.43 9.50
CA ASN A 180 19.76 -25.43 10.58
C ASN A 180 20.34 -24.06 10.22
N CYS A 181 19.62 -23.26 9.44
CA CYS A 181 19.84 -21.81 9.48
C CYS A 181 19.34 -21.27 10.83
N LYS A 182 20.29 -20.82 11.66
CA LYS A 182 20.00 -20.10 12.91
C LYS A 182 19.44 -18.73 12.55
N SER A 183 18.28 -18.39 13.11
CA SER A 183 17.81 -17.00 13.12
C SER A 183 18.72 -16.20 14.04
N SER A 184 19.20 -15.04 13.60
CA SER A 184 19.89 -14.09 14.46
C SER A 184 18.93 -12.96 14.83
N THR A 185 19.10 -12.41 16.03
CA THR A 185 18.36 -11.24 16.49
C THR A 185 19.34 -10.10 16.70
N VAL A 186 18.96 -8.92 16.26
CA VAL A 186 19.73 -7.67 16.42
C VAL A 186 18.78 -6.62 16.99
N LYS A 187 19.26 -5.81 17.94
CA LYS A 187 18.46 -4.71 18.49
C LYS A 187 18.23 -3.65 17.41
N GLY A 188 17.02 -3.14 17.33
CA GLY A 188 16.66 -2.11 16.36
C GLY A 188 15.15 -1.98 16.18
N LEU A 189 14.75 -0.77 15.82
CA LEU A 189 13.36 -0.34 15.69
C LEU A 189 12.77 -0.68 14.32
N ASP A 190 13.56 -0.58 13.26
CA ASP A 190 13.13 -0.83 11.88
C ASP A 190 14.28 -1.34 11.02
N ALA A 191 13.96 -1.95 9.88
CA ALA A 191 14.96 -2.52 8.97
C ALA A 191 14.57 -2.31 7.50
N ALA A 192 15.57 -2.18 6.62
CA ALA A 192 15.34 -1.97 5.19
C ALA A 192 16.48 -2.55 4.33
N PHE A 193 16.15 -3.00 3.12
CA PHE A 193 17.14 -3.40 2.10
C PHE A 193 17.55 -2.21 1.21
N ILE A 194 18.82 -2.17 0.81
CA ILE A 194 19.39 -1.09 0.00
C ILE A 194 20.06 -1.67 -1.25
N GLY A 195 19.86 -0.97 -2.36
CA GLY A 195 20.53 -1.23 -3.62
C GLY A 195 19.73 -2.13 -4.56
N PRO A 196 20.11 -2.15 -5.85
CA PRO A 196 19.33 -2.83 -6.89
C PRO A 196 19.23 -4.33 -6.65
N ASN A 197 20.27 -4.95 -6.08
CA ASN A 197 20.29 -6.38 -5.76
C ASN A 197 20.02 -6.68 -4.28
N GLU A 198 19.61 -5.68 -3.50
CA GLU A 198 19.36 -5.81 -2.06
C GLU A 198 20.59 -6.35 -1.30
N ASN A 199 21.79 -6.03 -1.79
CA ASN A 199 23.07 -6.53 -1.27
C ASN A 199 23.44 -5.93 0.09
N GLN A 200 22.73 -4.88 0.52
CA GLN A 200 22.92 -4.23 1.79
C GLN A 200 21.60 -4.20 2.54
N PHE A 201 21.65 -4.25 3.86
CA PHE A 201 20.50 -3.95 4.71
C PHE A 201 20.92 -3.01 5.82
N ALA A 202 20.00 -2.14 6.23
CA ALA A 202 20.20 -1.20 7.32
C ALA A 202 19.21 -1.50 8.44
N ILE A 203 19.65 -1.30 9.68
CA ILE A 203 18.83 -1.38 10.89
C ILE A 203 18.87 -0.02 11.57
N LEU A 204 17.70 0.53 11.87
CA LEU A 204 17.53 1.76 12.63
C LEU A 204 17.54 1.43 14.13
N ASP A 205 18.34 2.15 14.90
CA ASP A 205 18.44 1.95 16.35
C ASP A 205 17.20 2.49 17.09
N ASP A 206 16.97 1.99 18.30
CA ASP A 206 15.85 2.38 19.17
C ASP A 206 15.86 3.89 19.50
N ASP A 207 17.03 4.52 19.47
CA ASP A 207 17.24 5.96 19.70
C ASP A 207 16.84 6.83 18.49
N LYS A 208 16.29 6.24 17.42
CA LYS A 208 15.80 6.90 16.18
C LYS A 208 16.84 7.72 15.41
N THR A 209 18.09 7.70 15.83
CA THR A 209 19.17 8.52 15.27
C THR A 209 20.32 7.67 14.76
N GLY A 210 20.62 6.54 15.39
CA GLY A 210 21.61 5.59 14.92
C GLY A 210 21.10 4.68 13.80
N LEU A 211 21.97 4.40 12.83
CA LEU A 211 21.70 3.51 11.71
C LEU A 211 22.91 2.59 11.49
N ALA A 212 22.69 1.29 11.60
CA ALA A 212 23.72 0.27 11.34
C ALA A 212 23.55 -0.30 9.93
N LEU A 213 24.56 -0.12 9.06
CA LEU A 213 24.59 -0.68 7.71
C LEU A 213 25.36 -2.01 7.68
N PHE A 214 24.78 -3.01 7.05
CA PHE A 214 25.38 -4.33 6.84
C PHE A 214 25.41 -4.67 5.36
N THR A 215 26.51 -5.27 4.90
CA THR A 215 26.70 -5.74 3.53
C THR A 215 26.68 -7.27 3.50
N LEU A 216 25.82 -7.82 2.64
CA LEU A 216 25.66 -9.25 2.45
C LEU A 216 26.76 -9.83 1.53
N PRO A 217 27.23 -11.05 1.79
CA PRO A 217 28.20 -11.73 0.93
C PRO A 217 27.56 -12.05 -0.43
N GLY A 218 28.20 -11.62 -1.53
CA GLY A 218 27.74 -11.87 -2.90
C GLY A 218 27.41 -10.63 -3.76
N GLY A 219 27.63 -9.40 -3.25
CA GLY A 219 27.56 -8.19 -4.10
C GLY A 219 28.75 -8.08 -5.05
N PRO A 220 28.60 -7.48 -6.26
CA PRO A 220 29.73 -7.27 -7.15
C PRO A 220 30.78 -6.43 -6.43
N SER A 221 31.99 -6.98 -6.29
CA SER A 221 33.17 -6.20 -5.97
C SER A 221 33.39 -5.22 -7.11
N HIS A 222 33.11 -3.93 -6.89
CA HIS A 222 33.78 -2.92 -7.69
C HIS A 222 35.25 -2.95 -7.27
N ASP A 223 36.06 -3.68 -8.04
CA ASP A 223 37.51 -3.54 -8.05
C ASP A 223 37.84 -2.05 -8.23
N PRO A 224 38.49 -1.36 -7.29
CA PRO A 224 39.17 -0.11 -7.58
C PRO A 224 40.50 -0.46 -8.26
N LYS A 225 40.44 -0.97 -9.50
CA LYS A 225 41.63 -1.07 -10.34
C LYS A 225 41.80 0.24 -11.08
N GLU A 226 42.69 1.06 -10.52
CA GLU A 226 43.69 1.90 -11.21
C GLU A 226 43.98 3.19 -10.41
N ILE A 227 44.59 3.05 -9.23
CA ILE A 227 45.64 4.01 -8.79
C ILE A 227 46.77 3.18 -8.16
N GLU A 228 47.73 2.86 -9.01
CA GLU A 228 49.16 2.56 -8.78
C GLU A 228 49.66 2.20 -7.36
N LYS A 229 50.04 0.92 -7.24
CA LYS A 229 51.33 0.41 -6.75
C LYS A 229 52.15 1.31 -5.81
N ALA A 230 52.26 0.91 -4.54
CA ALA A 230 53.53 0.54 -3.89
C ALA A 230 53.30 0.10 -2.43
N PHE A 231 54.13 -0.85 -1.98
CA PHE A 231 54.27 -1.45 -0.65
C PHE A 231 53.49 -2.74 -0.36
N GLU A 232 54.09 -3.85 -0.83
CA GLU A 232 54.04 -5.13 -0.12
C GLU A 232 54.95 -5.08 1.12
N GLU A 233 54.49 -5.59 2.26
CA GLU A 233 55.03 -6.82 2.87
C GLU A 233 54.26 -7.25 4.13
N ASN A 234 53.73 -8.48 4.06
CA ASN A 234 53.61 -9.53 5.08
C ASN A 234 52.77 -9.32 6.37
N GLN A 235 51.62 -10.02 6.45
CA GLN A 235 51.39 -11.09 7.44
C GLN A 235 50.16 -11.97 7.06
N PRO A 236 50.13 -13.27 7.43
CA PRO A 236 49.17 -14.26 6.90
C PRO A 236 47.99 -14.59 7.85
N THR A 237 47.03 -15.35 7.30
CA THR A 237 46.04 -16.27 7.92
C THR A 237 44.56 -15.85 8.07
N GLU A 238 43.75 -16.54 7.24
CA GLU A 238 42.56 -17.34 7.57
C GLU A 238 41.14 -16.72 7.84
N THR A 239 40.23 -17.12 6.93
CA THR A 239 38.84 -17.61 7.15
C THR A 239 37.65 -16.63 7.34
N SER A 240 36.88 -16.41 6.26
CA SER A 240 35.46 -16.84 6.10
C SER A 240 34.79 -16.14 4.90
N ASP A 241 34.80 -16.78 3.73
CA ASP A 241 34.20 -16.25 2.48
C ASP A 241 32.66 -16.20 2.44
N GLY A 242 31.99 -16.13 3.61
CA GLY A 242 30.53 -16.16 3.72
C GLY A 242 29.93 -15.30 4.82
N SER A 243 30.70 -14.42 5.46
CA SER A 243 30.22 -13.60 6.59
C SER A 243 29.61 -12.27 6.13
N ILE A 244 28.55 -11.83 6.83
CA ILE A 244 27.96 -10.49 6.67
C ILE A 244 29.00 -9.47 7.16
N LYS A 245 29.36 -8.51 6.31
CA LYS A 245 30.31 -7.43 6.64
C LYS A 245 29.57 -6.25 7.24
N GLY A 246 30.03 -5.72 8.37
CA GLY A 246 29.39 -4.64 9.13
C GLY A 246 29.34 -4.95 10.63
N PRO A 247 28.76 -4.07 11.47
CA PRO A 247 28.01 -2.86 11.11
C PRO A 247 28.91 -1.65 10.81
N THR A 248 28.61 -0.93 9.74
CA THR A 248 29.10 0.43 9.51
C THR A 248 28.09 1.42 10.13
N PRO A 249 28.45 2.17 11.18
CA PRO A 249 27.52 3.05 11.88
C PRO A 249 27.38 4.41 11.17
N PHE A 250 26.13 4.85 11.03
CA PHE A 250 25.72 6.18 10.59
C PHE A 250 24.83 6.83 11.65
N MET A 251 24.81 8.17 11.69
CA MET A 251 24.00 8.93 12.65
C MET A 251 23.20 10.01 11.93
N PHE A 252 21.88 10.03 12.09
CA PHE A 252 21.02 11.11 11.59
C PHE A 252 21.12 12.35 12.49
N GLU A 253 21.08 13.54 11.88
CA GLU A 253 21.01 14.83 12.61
C GLU A 253 19.67 15.01 13.36
N THR A 254 18.60 14.38 12.88
CA THR A 254 17.26 14.46 13.49
C THR A 254 16.67 13.07 13.64
N GLU A 255 15.71 12.93 14.55
CA GLU A 255 14.97 11.69 14.74
C GLU A 255 14.29 11.21 13.44
N VAL A 256 14.50 9.93 13.14
CA VAL A 256 13.87 9.20 12.04
C VAL A 256 12.96 8.16 12.65
N ASP A 257 11.70 8.13 12.21
CA ASP A 257 10.72 7.18 12.75
C ASP A 257 10.68 5.87 11.98
N ARG A 258 10.97 5.90 10.67
CA ARG A 258 10.85 4.76 9.76
C ARG A 258 11.89 4.79 8.65
N ILE A 259 12.35 3.61 8.25
CA ILE A 259 13.20 3.43 7.07
C ILE A 259 12.52 2.49 6.07
N PHE A 260 12.79 2.69 4.78
CA PHE A 260 12.15 1.92 3.72
C PHE A 260 13.17 1.39 2.73
N SER A 261 12.94 0.17 2.26
CA SER A 261 13.81 -0.45 1.26
C SER A 261 13.85 0.38 -0.02
N THR A 262 15.03 0.51 -0.63
CA THR A 262 15.15 1.18 -1.92
C THR A 262 16.01 0.39 -2.90
N PRO A 263 15.60 0.31 -4.19
CA PRO A 263 16.39 -0.30 -5.24
C PRO A 263 17.50 0.64 -5.76
N LEU A 264 17.61 1.86 -5.23
CA LEU A 264 18.58 2.84 -5.67
C LEU A 264 19.94 2.54 -5.03
N GLU A 265 21.01 2.67 -5.82
CA GLU A 265 22.36 2.38 -5.35
C GLU A 265 22.74 3.21 -4.13
N SER A 266 23.15 2.50 -3.07
CA SER A 266 23.63 3.06 -1.80
C SER A 266 22.72 4.16 -1.27
N THR A 267 21.41 4.10 -1.51
CA THR A 267 20.48 5.14 -1.10
C THR A 267 19.44 4.54 -0.16
N LEU A 268 19.19 5.21 0.97
CA LEU A 268 18.16 4.85 1.92
C LEU A 268 17.03 5.88 1.88
N MET A 269 15.80 5.40 1.98
CA MET A 269 14.63 6.24 2.15
C MET A 269 14.22 6.25 3.62
N PHE A 270 14.05 7.44 4.18
CA PHE A 270 13.70 7.62 5.58
C PHE A 270 12.47 8.52 5.70
N ALA A 271 11.71 8.37 6.79
CA ALA A 271 10.60 9.25 7.12
C ALA A 271 10.69 9.73 8.57
N SER A 272 10.47 11.03 8.75
CA SER A 272 10.30 11.69 10.04
C SER A 272 8.86 12.16 10.18
N HIS A 273 8.19 11.73 11.24
CA HIS A 273 6.77 11.95 11.51
C HIS A 273 6.40 13.43 11.35
N GLY A 274 5.43 13.71 10.49
CA GLY A 274 4.89 15.06 10.34
C GLY A 274 5.86 16.10 9.77
N ASN A 275 7.06 15.69 9.34
CA ASN A 275 8.08 16.58 8.80
C ASN A 275 8.34 16.28 7.32
N GLN A 276 9.03 15.18 7.01
CA GLN A 276 9.43 14.87 5.65
C GLN A 276 9.70 13.39 5.43
N ILE A 277 9.66 12.99 4.16
CA ILE A 277 10.22 11.75 3.64
C ILE A 277 11.38 12.12 2.72
N GLY A 278 12.54 11.50 2.89
CA GLY A 278 13.77 11.91 2.19
C GLY A 278 14.58 10.73 1.70
N LEU A 279 15.47 11.01 0.73
CA LEU A 279 16.49 10.07 0.26
C LEU A 279 17.88 10.51 0.71
N VAL A 280 18.66 9.56 1.22
CA VAL A 280 20.05 9.78 1.64
C VAL A 280 20.95 8.78 0.94
N LYS A 281 22.03 9.27 0.32
CA LYS A 281 23.10 8.41 -0.17
C LYS A 281 24.06 8.07 0.97
N LEU A 282 24.22 6.78 1.24
CA LEU A 282 25.16 6.20 2.20
C LEU A 282 26.48 5.94 1.46
N VAL A 283 27.39 6.92 1.49
CA VAL A 283 28.71 6.80 0.88
C VAL A 283 29.75 6.64 1.98
N GLU A 284 30.50 5.53 1.95
CA GLU A 284 31.70 5.38 2.76
C GLU A 284 32.78 6.33 2.20
N GLY A 285 33.04 7.46 2.86
CA GLY A 285 34.10 8.36 2.37
C GLY A 285 34.23 9.74 2.99
N TYR A 286 33.22 10.27 3.69
CA TYR A 286 33.37 11.56 4.37
C TYR A 286 34.01 11.40 5.76
N ARG A 287 35.34 11.23 5.80
CA ARG A 287 36.12 11.78 6.91
C ARG A 287 36.09 13.29 6.77
N LEU A 288 35.14 13.96 7.43
CA LEU A 288 35.24 15.40 7.62
C LEU A 288 36.52 15.67 8.43
N LEU A 289 37.54 16.15 7.72
CA LEU A 289 38.72 16.81 8.27
C LEU A 289 38.28 18.14 8.87
N THR A 290 37.62 18.10 10.01
CA THR A 290 37.52 19.25 10.91
C THR A 290 37.68 18.74 12.34
N SER A 291 38.94 18.71 12.76
CA SER A 291 39.43 18.86 14.13
C SER A 291 38.62 18.20 15.27
N THR A 292 39.24 17.14 15.82
CA THR A 292 39.18 16.78 17.25
C THR A 292 37.80 16.53 17.85
N SER A 293 37.21 15.37 17.55
CA SER A 293 36.35 14.66 18.51
C SER A 293 36.39 13.15 18.24
N THR A 294 36.81 12.40 19.24
CA THR A 294 36.90 10.93 19.29
C THR A 294 35.51 10.28 19.40
N SER A 295 34.68 10.41 18.38
CA SER A 295 33.39 9.70 18.27
C SER A 295 33.16 9.21 16.84
N ASN A 296 33.28 7.89 16.66
CA ASN A 296 33.26 7.19 15.38
C ASN A 296 31.83 7.05 14.82
N GLY A 297 31.37 8.01 14.01
CA GLY A 297 30.13 7.86 13.23
C GLY A 297 30.10 8.79 12.01
N GLN A 298 29.62 8.29 10.86
CA GLN A 298 29.37 9.13 9.69
C GLN A 298 28.02 9.84 9.86
N TYR A 299 28.03 11.18 9.87
CA TYR A 299 26.82 11.98 10.05
C TYR A 299 26.01 12.09 8.76
N ILE A 300 24.72 11.77 8.85
CA ILE A 300 23.71 11.93 7.82
C ILE A 300 22.94 13.21 8.12
N SER A 301 23.17 14.25 7.31
CA SER A 301 22.33 15.44 7.40
C SER A 301 20.91 15.16 6.94
N SER A 302 19.94 15.50 7.78
CA SER A 302 18.51 15.43 7.46
C SER A 302 17.96 16.75 6.93
N ASN A 303 18.78 17.81 6.87
CA ASN A 303 18.35 19.13 6.42
C ASN A 303 18.08 19.17 4.91
N SER A 304 17.03 19.89 4.52
CA SER A 304 16.47 19.95 3.16
C SER A 304 17.33 20.69 2.13
N GLU A 305 18.47 21.25 2.52
CA GLU A 305 19.34 22.00 1.61
C GLU A 305 20.11 21.03 0.69
N GLY A 306 19.56 20.83 -0.52
CA GLY A 306 20.20 20.10 -1.61
C GLY A 306 19.84 18.61 -1.72
N LYS A 307 19.05 18.04 -0.78
CA LYS A 307 18.57 16.66 -0.86
C LYS A 307 17.14 16.57 -1.37
N LYS A 308 16.86 15.48 -2.08
CA LYS A 308 15.52 15.17 -2.58
C LYS A 308 14.65 14.72 -1.42
N SER A 309 13.76 15.61 -0.96
CA SER A 309 12.79 15.32 0.10
C SER A 309 11.39 15.79 -0.29
N LEU A 310 10.39 15.15 0.30
CA LEU A 310 8.99 15.47 0.16
C LEU A 310 8.42 15.81 1.55
N LYS A 311 7.81 16.99 1.65
CA LYS A 311 7.22 17.47 2.91
C LYS A 311 5.94 16.70 3.25
N LEU A 312 5.86 16.27 4.51
CA LEU A 312 4.68 15.63 5.08
C LEU A 312 3.76 16.68 5.72
N LYS A 313 2.46 16.39 5.76
CA LYS A 313 1.46 17.18 6.49
C LYS A 313 1.61 16.95 8.00
N ILE A 314 1.04 17.85 8.80
CA ILE A 314 1.02 17.71 10.25
C ILE A 314 0.37 16.37 10.64
N ASN A 315 1.04 15.61 11.50
CA ASN A 315 0.64 14.27 11.95
C ASN A 315 0.47 13.24 10.81
N GLU A 316 1.09 13.47 9.65
CA GLU A 316 1.14 12.49 8.58
C GLU A 316 2.29 11.51 8.83
N ILE A 317 1.98 10.22 8.75
CA ILE A 317 2.92 9.13 8.95
C ILE A 317 2.96 8.27 7.70
N VAL A 318 4.15 7.89 7.27
CA VAL A 318 4.37 6.99 6.14
C VAL A 318 4.17 5.55 6.62
N LEU A 319 3.25 4.82 6.00
CA LEU A 319 2.87 3.46 6.38
C LEU A 319 3.61 2.42 5.54
N GLN A 320 3.63 2.60 4.21
CA GLN A 320 4.24 1.66 3.27
C GLN A 320 4.87 2.40 2.09
N VAL A 321 5.97 1.87 1.57
CA VAL A 321 6.60 2.32 0.33
C VAL A 321 6.95 1.09 -0.51
N HIS A 322 6.48 1.06 -1.75
CA HIS A 322 6.79 -0.02 -2.69
C HIS A 322 7.27 0.52 -4.03
N TRP A 323 8.42 0.02 -4.47
CA TRP A 323 9.04 0.43 -5.72
C TRP A 323 8.57 -0.43 -6.88
N GLN A 324 8.47 0.21 -8.05
CA GLN A 324 8.16 -0.42 -9.33
C GLN A 324 9.18 0.07 -10.35
N GLU A 325 9.87 -0.89 -10.97
CA GLU A 325 10.76 -0.61 -12.09
C GLU A 325 9.95 -0.28 -13.35
N THR A 326 10.37 0.78 -14.04
CA THR A 326 9.82 1.22 -15.32
C THR A 326 10.95 1.38 -16.34
N LEU A 327 10.64 1.45 -17.63
CA LEU A 327 11.63 1.62 -18.71
C LEU A 327 12.52 2.87 -18.57
N ARG A 328 12.11 3.85 -17.76
CA ARG A 328 12.84 5.12 -17.56
C ARG A 328 13.43 5.28 -16.16
N GLY A 329 13.30 4.27 -15.31
CA GLY A 329 13.80 4.30 -13.94
C GLY A 329 12.78 3.80 -12.92
N GLN A 330 13.10 4.03 -11.65
CA GLN A 330 12.31 3.54 -10.52
C GLN A 330 11.23 4.56 -10.12
N VAL A 331 10.03 4.06 -9.84
CA VAL A 331 8.90 4.85 -9.32
C VAL A 331 8.43 4.20 -8.03
N ALA A 332 8.13 4.99 -7.01
CA ALA A 332 7.61 4.47 -5.75
C ALA A 332 6.12 4.80 -5.59
N GLY A 333 5.36 3.83 -5.09
CA GLY A 333 4.06 4.07 -4.51
C GLY A 333 4.24 4.29 -3.01
N VAL A 334 3.74 5.41 -2.49
CA VAL A 334 3.86 5.79 -1.07
C VAL A 334 2.46 5.85 -0.46
N LEU A 335 2.27 5.07 0.60
CA LEU A 335 1.06 5.06 1.42
C LEU A 335 1.34 5.78 2.73
N THR A 336 0.50 6.76 3.06
CA THR A 336 0.55 7.47 4.33
C THR A 336 -0.81 7.40 5.03
N THR A 337 -0.89 7.91 6.27
CA THR A 337 -2.14 8.06 7.00
C THR A 337 -3.14 9.02 6.33
N GLN A 338 -2.73 9.85 5.38
CA GLN A 338 -3.59 10.89 4.77
C GLN A 338 -3.63 10.86 3.24
N ARG A 339 -2.63 10.24 2.60
CA ARG A 339 -2.40 10.29 1.15
C ARG A 339 -1.91 8.96 0.59
N VAL A 340 -2.25 8.73 -0.68
CA VAL A 340 -1.61 7.74 -1.54
C VAL A 340 -0.96 8.48 -2.69
N LEU A 341 0.34 8.25 -2.92
CA LEU A 341 1.15 8.97 -3.89
C LEU A 341 1.88 8.00 -4.83
N ILE A 342 2.06 8.44 -6.08
CA ILE A 342 3.06 7.90 -7.01
C ILE A 342 4.16 8.95 -7.09
N VAL A 343 5.38 8.59 -6.72
CA VAL A 343 6.53 9.49 -6.69
C VAL A 343 7.67 8.98 -7.57
N SER A 344 8.41 9.88 -8.19
CA SER A 344 9.61 9.53 -8.96
C SER A 344 10.74 9.06 -8.04
N ALA A 345 11.82 8.50 -8.60
CA ALA A 345 13.08 8.25 -7.88
C ALA A 345 13.70 9.54 -7.28
N ALA A 346 13.19 10.71 -7.65
CA ALA A 346 13.57 12.00 -7.10
C ALA A 346 12.60 12.52 -6.02
N LEU A 347 11.62 11.72 -5.60
CA LEU A 347 10.51 12.11 -4.71
C LEU A 347 9.59 13.21 -5.26
N ASP A 348 9.60 13.45 -6.57
CA ASP A 348 8.62 14.33 -7.21
C ASP A 348 7.26 13.63 -7.27
N ILE A 349 6.19 14.32 -6.89
CA ILE A 349 4.83 13.77 -6.95
C ILE A 349 4.38 13.71 -8.42
N LEU A 350 4.21 12.50 -8.94
CA LEU A 350 3.65 12.26 -10.28
C LEU A 350 2.12 12.21 -10.24
N ALA A 351 1.57 11.56 -9.23
CA ALA A 351 0.13 11.48 -8.99
C ALA A 351 -0.15 11.30 -7.51
N GLY A 352 -1.32 11.76 -7.04
CA GLY A 352 -1.66 11.63 -5.64
C GLY A 352 -3.14 11.81 -5.36
N THR A 353 -3.60 11.17 -4.30
CA THR A 353 -4.90 11.41 -3.69
C THR A 353 -4.74 11.65 -2.20
N SER A 354 -5.66 12.41 -1.62
CA SER A 354 -5.69 12.68 -0.20
C SER A 354 -7.10 12.59 0.36
N THR A 355 -7.21 12.13 1.59
CA THR A 355 -8.46 12.12 2.35
C THR A 355 -8.27 12.88 3.65
N ASN A 356 -9.34 13.46 4.16
CA ASN A 356 -9.31 14.10 5.47
C ASN A 356 -9.08 13.04 6.55
N PHE A 357 -8.23 13.36 7.52
CA PHE A 357 -7.93 12.48 8.63
C PHE A 357 -9.03 12.62 9.69
N ASP A 358 -10.01 11.71 9.69
CA ASP A 358 -11.18 11.77 10.57
C ASP A 358 -10.88 11.33 12.03
N LYS A 359 -9.62 11.35 12.48
CA LYS A 359 -9.15 10.89 13.82
C LYS A 359 -9.53 9.45 14.20
N GLY A 360 -10.24 8.73 13.33
CA GLY A 360 -10.56 7.32 13.45
C GLY A 360 -9.46 6.42 12.86
N LEU A 361 -9.84 5.21 12.43
CA LEU A 361 -8.92 4.33 11.70
C LEU A 361 -8.36 5.04 10.47
N PRO A 362 -7.10 4.79 10.07
CA PRO A 362 -6.54 5.44 8.89
C PRO A 362 -7.46 5.21 7.66
N PRO A 363 -7.56 6.13 6.71
CA PRO A 363 -8.38 5.94 5.52
C PRO A 363 -7.83 4.83 4.62
N PHE A 364 -6.50 4.66 4.61
CA PHE A 364 -5.79 3.70 3.78
C PHE A 364 -5.15 2.58 4.62
N ARG A 365 -5.02 1.39 4.04
CA ARG A 365 -4.58 0.17 4.74
C ARG A 365 -3.35 -0.47 4.12
N SER A 366 -3.35 -0.62 2.80
CA SER A 366 -2.26 -1.28 2.09
C SER A 366 -2.15 -0.86 0.65
N LEU A 367 -1.00 -1.16 0.05
CA LEU A 367 -0.61 -0.77 -1.28
C LEU A 367 -0.10 -1.98 -2.09
N LEU A 368 -0.46 -2.08 -3.37
CA LEU A 368 -0.04 -3.17 -4.24
C LEU A 368 0.14 -2.71 -5.69
N TRP A 369 1.34 -2.89 -6.25
CA TRP A 369 1.59 -2.79 -7.69
C TRP A 369 1.09 -4.02 -8.46
N VAL A 370 0.30 -3.77 -9.51
CA VAL A 370 -0.13 -4.74 -10.51
C VAL A 370 0.21 -4.19 -11.89
N GLY A 371 1.43 -4.49 -12.35
CA GLY A 371 2.00 -3.85 -13.54
C GLY A 371 2.04 -2.33 -13.37
N PRO A 372 1.43 -1.54 -14.28
CA PRO A 372 1.37 -0.08 -14.16
C PRO A 372 0.27 0.42 -13.19
N ALA A 373 -0.59 -0.45 -12.66
CA ALA A 373 -1.69 -0.05 -11.80
C ALA A 373 -1.29 -0.07 -10.33
N LEU A 374 -1.40 1.08 -9.66
CA LEU A 374 -1.22 1.18 -8.21
C LEU A 374 -2.55 0.95 -7.50
N LEU A 375 -2.72 -0.22 -6.90
CA LEU A 375 -3.87 -0.55 -6.08
C LEU A 375 -3.64 -0.14 -4.63
N PHE A 376 -4.69 0.35 -3.99
CA PHE A 376 -4.69 0.56 -2.55
C PHE A 376 -6.02 0.13 -1.95
N SER A 377 -5.98 -0.33 -0.70
CA SER A 377 -7.18 -0.71 0.05
C SER A 377 -7.55 0.35 1.09
N THR A 378 -8.85 0.52 1.26
CA THR A 378 -9.51 1.32 2.31
C THR A 378 -10.36 0.41 3.18
N ALA A 379 -11.08 0.96 4.17
CA ALA A 379 -11.98 0.16 5.01
C ALA A 379 -13.15 -0.47 4.23
N THR A 380 -13.55 0.10 3.10
CA THR A 380 -14.77 -0.32 2.38
C THR A 380 -14.55 -0.65 0.91
N ALA A 381 -13.37 -0.35 0.36
CA ALA A 381 -13.12 -0.52 -1.06
C ALA A 381 -11.64 -0.71 -1.41
N ILE A 382 -11.40 -1.34 -2.55
CA ILE A 382 -10.11 -1.40 -3.24
C ILE A 382 -10.20 -0.49 -4.46
N SER A 383 -9.22 0.40 -4.60
CA SER A 383 -9.19 1.42 -5.63
C SER A 383 -7.84 1.49 -6.33
N ILE A 384 -7.84 2.02 -7.55
CA ILE A 384 -6.63 2.32 -8.32
C ILE A 384 -6.35 3.81 -8.20
N LEU A 385 -5.10 4.16 -7.96
CA LEU A 385 -4.58 5.49 -8.25
C LEU A 385 -4.02 5.49 -9.67
N GLY A 386 -4.72 6.15 -10.60
CA GLY A 386 -4.20 6.35 -11.94
C GLY A 386 -3.06 7.37 -11.94
N TRP A 387 -2.18 7.28 -12.94
CA TRP A 387 -1.10 8.25 -13.16
C TRP A 387 -1.61 9.66 -13.52
N ASP A 388 -2.91 9.78 -13.80
CA ASP A 388 -3.64 11.02 -13.99
C ASP A 388 -4.14 11.65 -12.67
N GLY A 389 -3.77 11.09 -11.52
CA GLY A 389 -4.18 11.55 -10.19
C GLY A 389 -5.63 11.20 -9.83
N LYS A 390 -6.35 10.46 -10.69
CA LYS A 390 -7.76 10.11 -10.43
C LYS A 390 -7.88 8.74 -9.78
N VAL A 391 -8.65 8.69 -8.70
CA VAL A 391 -8.98 7.45 -7.98
C VAL A 391 -10.14 6.73 -8.63
N ARG A 392 -10.02 5.41 -8.78
CA ARG A 392 -11.04 4.57 -9.39
C ARG A 392 -11.28 3.32 -8.57
N THR A 393 -12.44 3.22 -7.94
CA THR A 393 -12.86 2.02 -7.22
C THR A 393 -13.08 0.86 -8.18
N ILE A 394 -12.52 -0.31 -7.84
CA ILE A 394 -12.71 -1.57 -8.58
C ILE A 394 -13.67 -2.49 -7.82
N LEU A 395 -13.46 -2.63 -6.52
CA LEU A 395 -14.16 -3.61 -5.69
C LEU A 395 -14.57 -2.96 -4.37
N SER A 396 -15.81 -3.19 -3.95
CA SER A 396 -16.25 -2.90 -2.57
C SER A 396 -15.97 -4.11 -1.69
N ILE A 397 -15.40 -3.88 -0.50
CA ILE A 397 -15.08 -4.92 0.48
C ILE A 397 -15.83 -4.67 1.78
N SER A 398 -16.31 -5.74 2.42
CA SER A 398 -16.96 -5.70 3.73
C SER A 398 -16.01 -5.98 4.89
N MET A 399 -14.69 -5.91 4.64
CA MET A 399 -13.64 -6.35 5.55
C MET A 399 -12.72 -5.16 5.91
N PRO A 400 -13.02 -4.39 6.97
CA PRO A 400 -12.40 -3.10 7.22
C PRO A 400 -10.92 -3.14 7.64
N ARG A 401 -10.44 -4.32 8.04
CA ARG A 401 -9.05 -4.58 8.44
C ARG A 401 -8.28 -5.43 7.42
N ALA A 402 -8.83 -5.61 6.22
CA ALA A 402 -8.19 -6.41 5.19
C ALA A 402 -7.03 -5.66 4.50
N VAL A 403 -5.98 -6.41 4.18
CA VAL A 403 -4.77 -5.94 3.49
C VAL A 403 -4.53 -6.73 2.21
N LEU A 404 -4.06 -6.03 1.18
CA LEU A 404 -3.65 -6.62 -0.09
C LEU A 404 -2.36 -7.43 0.09
N VAL A 405 -2.42 -8.71 -0.24
CA VAL A 405 -1.27 -9.62 -0.24
C VAL A 405 -0.70 -9.76 -1.66
N GLY A 406 -1.56 -9.75 -2.66
CA GLY A 406 -1.14 -9.87 -4.05
C GLY A 406 -2.31 -10.06 -5.01
N ALA A 407 -1.97 -10.21 -6.27
CA ALA A 407 -2.94 -10.37 -7.34
C ALA A 407 -2.59 -11.59 -8.20
N LEU A 408 -3.62 -12.35 -8.58
CA LEU A 408 -3.62 -13.37 -9.61
C LEU A 408 -4.41 -12.82 -10.82
N ASN A 409 -4.34 -13.50 -11.97
CA ASN A 409 -4.98 -13.05 -13.22
C ASN A 409 -6.45 -12.61 -13.08
N ASP A 410 -7.20 -13.26 -12.19
CA ASP A 410 -8.64 -13.08 -12.02
C ASP A 410 -9.06 -12.81 -10.56
N ARG A 411 -8.12 -12.73 -9.62
CA ARG A 411 -8.43 -12.60 -8.18
C ARG A 411 -7.40 -11.74 -7.44
N LEU A 412 -7.87 -11.00 -6.45
CA LEU A 412 -7.03 -10.36 -5.43
C LEU A 412 -6.99 -11.22 -4.17
N LEU A 413 -5.83 -11.25 -3.51
CA LEU A 413 -5.65 -11.94 -2.24
C LEU A 413 -5.65 -10.91 -1.11
N LEU A 414 -6.51 -11.14 -0.13
CA LEU A 414 -6.71 -10.27 1.02
C LEU A 414 -6.41 -11.02 2.31
N ALA A 415 -5.49 -10.52 3.12
CA ALA A 415 -5.28 -10.99 4.48
C ALA A 415 -6.20 -10.22 5.41
N SER A 416 -6.98 -10.91 6.22
CA SER A 416 -7.86 -10.32 7.23
C SER A 416 -7.60 -10.93 8.60
N PRO A 417 -7.66 -10.12 9.67
CA PRO A 417 -7.59 -10.67 11.01
C PRO A 417 -8.86 -11.49 11.29
N THR A 418 -8.70 -12.68 11.84
CA THR A 418 -9.81 -13.51 12.31
C THR A 418 -10.12 -13.21 13.76
N GLU A 419 -11.39 -13.25 14.14
CA GLU A 419 -11.76 -13.31 15.55
C GLU A 419 -11.20 -14.61 16.13
N ILE A 420 -10.46 -14.50 17.23
CA ILE A 420 -9.71 -15.61 17.83
C ILE A 420 -10.71 -16.67 18.30
N ASN A 421 -10.98 -17.65 17.45
CA ASN A 421 -11.72 -18.83 17.84
C ASN A 421 -10.80 -19.69 18.73
N PRO A 422 -11.19 -20.02 19.98
CA PRO A 422 -10.33 -20.79 20.89
C PRO A 422 -9.96 -22.17 20.35
N ARG A 423 -10.73 -22.68 19.38
CA ARG A 423 -10.46 -23.95 18.67
C ARG A 423 -9.45 -23.83 17.52
N GLN A 424 -9.30 -22.65 16.92
CA GLN A 424 -8.50 -22.50 15.69
C GLN A 424 -7.14 -21.84 15.92
N LYS A 425 -6.87 -21.18 17.06
CA LYS A 425 -5.56 -20.55 17.37
C LYS A 425 -4.94 -19.75 16.20
N LYS A 426 -5.77 -19.23 15.28
CA LYS A 426 -5.34 -18.51 14.07
C LYS A 426 -5.70 -17.04 14.22
N GLY A 427 -4.71 -16.17 14.00
CA GLY A 427 -4.91 -14.71 14.04
C GLY A 427 -5.27 -14.10 12.68
N VAL A 428 -4.96 -14.79 11.58
CA VAL A 428 -5.09 -14.26 10.21
C VAL A 428 -5.68 -15.31 9.26
N GLU A 429 -6.56 -14.88 8.36
CA GLU A 429 -7.12 -15.68 7.26
C GLU A 429 -6.89 -14.94 5.94
N ILE A 430 -6.42 -15.67 4.92
CA ILE A 430 -6.25 -15.16 3.56
C ILE A 430 -7.45 -15.57 2.70
N LYS A 431 -8.15 -14.57 2.16
CA LYS A 431 -9.31 -14.74 1.26
C LYS A 431 -8.95 -14.32 -0.16
N SER A 432 -9.57 -14.99 -1.14
CA SER A 432 -9.49 -14.61 -2.54
C SER A 432 -10.78 -13.91 -2.99
N CYS A 433 -10.65 -12.77 -3.65
CA CYS A 433 -11.76 -12.00 -4.20
C CYS A 433 -11.63 -11.92 -5.71
N LEU A 434 -12.63 -12.37 -6.46
CA LEU A 434 -12.64 -12.29 -7.92
C LEU A 434 -12.64 -10.83 -8.38
N VAL A 435 -11.70 -10.49 -9.25
CA VAL A 435 -11.57 -9.15 -9.83
C VAL A 435 -11.06 -9.26 -11.27
N GLY A 436 -11.71 -8.54 -12.19
CA GLY A 436 -11.21 -8.39 -13.54
C GLY A 436 -10.00 -7.45 -13.57
N LEU A 437 -8.79 -7.98 -13.72
CA LEU A 437 -7.56 -7.16 -13.81
C LEU A 437 -7.41 -6.39 -15.13
N LEU A 438 -8.17 -6.74 -16.17
CA LEU A 438 -8.11 -6.08 -17.47
C LEU A 438 -8.32 -4.56 -17.36
N GLU A 439 -9.39 -4.12 -16.71
CA GLU A 439 -9.67 -2.68 -16.54
C GLU A 439 -8.54 -1.94 -15.80
N PRO A 440 -8.08 -2.40 -14.61
CA PRO A 440 -6.94 -1.80 -13.93
C PRO A 440 -5.68 -1.65 -14.79
N LEU A 441 -5.35 -2.69 -15.55
CA LEU A 441 -4.16 -2.70 -16.41
C LEU A 441 -4.29 -1.71 -17.57
N LEU A 442 -5.42 -1.71 -18.27
CA LEU A 442 -5.69 -0.76 -19.35
C LEU A 442 -5.59 0.68 -18.86
N ILE A 443 -6.19 0.97 -17.70
CA ILE A 443 -6.13 2.30 -17.07
C ILE A 443 -4.69 2.66 -16.71
N GLY A 444 -3.96 1.73 -16.09
CA GLY A 444 -2.57 1.91 -15.71
C GLY A 444 -1.70 2.30 -16.92
N PHE A 445 -1.70 1.49 -17.99
CA PHE A 445 -0.89 1.76 -19.19
C PHE A 445 -1.27 3.08 -19.89
N VAL A 446 -2.57 3.34 -20.06
CA VAL A 446 -3.05 4.55 -20.76
C VAL A 446 -2.74 5.81 -19.97
N THR A 447 -2.95 5.80 -18.66
CA THR A 447 -2.67 6.96 -17.82
C THR A 447 -1.16 7.18 -17.66
N MET A 448 -0.38 6.10 -17.54
CA MET A 448 1.08 6.17 -17.44
C MET A 448 1.70 6.83 -18.67
N GLN A 449 1.18 6.55 -19.88
CA GLN A 449 1.66 7.18 -21.11
C GLN A 449 1.46 8.71 -21.12
N LYS A 450 0.49 9.26 -20.38
CA LYS A 450 0.33 10.72 -20.27
C LYS A 450 1.44 11.35 -19.44
N SER A 451 2.01 10.60 -18.49
CA SER A 451 3.06 11.07 -17.60
C SER A 451 4.46 10.95 -18.21
N PHE A 452 4.66 10.08 -19.21
CA PHE A 452 5.95 9.86 -19.87
C PHE A 452 5.95 10.28 -21.36
N LYS A 453 6.97 11.06 -21.76
CA LYS A 453 7.10 11.59 -23.14
C LYS A 453 7.36 10.52 -24.21
N GLN A 454 7.93 9.37 -23.84
CA GLN A 454 8.30 8.31 -24.79
C GLN A 454 7.16 7.30 -24.90
N LYS A 455 6.68 7.09 -26.13
CA LYS A 455 5.57 6.18 -26.40
C LYS A 455 6.05 4.75 -26.22
N LEU A 456 5.53 4.05 -25.22
CA LEU A 456 5.49 2.59 -25.23
C LEU A 456 4.89 2.12 -26.57
N GLU A 457 5.31 0.95 -27.06
CA GLU A 457 4.57 0.22 -28.10
C GLU A 457 3.25 -0.28 -27.52
N LEU A 458 2.34 0.69 -27.38
CA LEU A 458 1.07 0.51 -26.72
C LEU A 458 0.18 -0.43 -27.55
N SER A 459 0.32 -0.43 -28.86
CA SER A 459 -0.37 -1.35 -29.77
C SER A 459 -0.06 -2.81 -29.42
N GLU A 460 1.21 -3.18 -29.32
CA GLU A 460 1.61 -4.55 -29.00
C GLU A 460 1.19 -4.92 -27.58
N THR A 461 1.50 -4.07 -26.60
CA THR A 461 1.17 -4.31 -25.19
C THR A 461 -0.34 -4.48 -24.99
N LEU A 462 -1.15 -3.62 -25.62
CA LEU A 462 -2.59 -3.72 -25.51
C LEU A 462 -3.16 -4.91 -26.27
N TYR A 463 -2.59 -5.29 -27.43
CA TYR A 463 -2.97 -6.51 -28.13
C TYR A 463 -2.68 -7.76 -27.28
N GLN A 464 -1.51 -7.82 -26.65
CA GLN A 464 -1.15 -8.92 -25.74
C GLN A 464 -2.05 -8.99 -24.51
N ILE A 465 -2.44 -7.84 -23.94
CA ILE A 465 -3.38 -7.80 -22.83
C ILE A 465 -4.77 -8.28 -23.28
N THR A 466 -5.32 -7.68 -24.32
CA THR A 466 -6.68 -7.96 -24.79
C THR A 466 -6.86 -9.37 -25.35
N SER A 467 -5.81 -9.99 -25.89
CA SER A 467 -5.84 -11.40 -26.31
C SER A 467 -5.85 -12.40 -25.14
N ARG A 468 -5.36 -12.00 -23.96
CA ARG A 468 -5.33 -12.86 -22.75
C ARG A 468 -6.57 -12.74 -21.88
N PHE A 469 -7.31 -11.64 -22.00
CA PHE A 469 -8.51 -11.40 -21.22
C PHE A 469 -9.76 -11.50 -22.08
N ASP A 470 -10.83 -12.04 -21.48
CA ASP A 470 -12.13 -12.05 -22.12
C ASP A 470 -12.65 -10.61 -22.34
N SER A 471 -13.03 -10.31 -23.58
CA SER A 471 -13.64 -9.04 -23.99
C SER A 471 -14.91 -8.69 -23.19
N LEU A 472 -15.60 -9.68 -22.60
CA LEU A 472 -16.74 -9.47 -21.70
C LEU A 472 -16.36 -8.71 -20.41
N ARG A 473 -15.07 -8.69 -20.05
CA ARG A 473 -14.56 -7.97 -18.86
C ARG A 473 -14.28 -6.49 -19.13
N VAL A 474 -14.46 -6.01 -20.37
CA VAL A 474 -14.29 -4.60 -20.73
C VAL A 474 -15.54 -3.82 -20.30
N THR A 475 -15.35 -2.77 -19.49
CA THR A 475 -16.42 -1.90 -19.03
C THR A 475 -16.49 -0.61 -19.87
N PRO A 476 -17.63 0.10 -19.90
CA PRO A 476 -17.69 1.42 -20.54
C PRO A 476 -16.64 2.40 -19.97
N ARG A 477 -16.33 2.28 -18.67
CA ARG A 477 -15.33 3.11 -17.99
C ARG A 477 -13.91 2.87 -18.54
N SER A 478 -13.53 1.63 -18.81
CA SER A 478 -12.22 1.34 -19.40
C SER A 478 -12.12 1.87 -20.83
N LEU A 479 -13.20 1.76 -21.62
CA LEU A 479 -13.27 2.33 -22.97
C LEU A 479 -13.21 3.85 -22.99
N ASP A 480 -13.90 4.52 -22.07
CA ASP A 480 -13.83 5.98 -21.95
C ASP A 480 -12.40 6.46 -21.68
N ILE A 481 -11.63 5.73 -20.89
CA ILE A 481 -10.23 6.07 -20.60
C ILE A 481 -9.34 5.80 -21.81
N LEU A 482 -9.54 4.68 -22.50
CA LEU A 482 -8.84 4.38 -23.75
C LEU A 482 -9.12 5.43 -24.82
N ALA A 483 -10.37 5.85 -24.97
CA ALA A 483 -10.77 6.88 -25.93
C ALA A 483 -10.19 8.27 -25.61
N LEU A 484 -9.81 8.53 -24.35
CA LEU A 484 -9.09 9.73 -23.92
C LEU A 484 -7.56 9.61 -24.07
N GLY A 485 -7.06 8.47 -24.54
CA GLY A 485 -5.65 8.17 -24.69
C GLY A 485 -5.07 8.67 -26.02
N SER A 486 -3.98 8.04 -26.45
CA SER A 486 -3.42 8.26 -27.79
C SER A 486 -4.36 7.71 -28.88
N PRO A 487 -4.21 8.10 -30.16
CA PRO A 487 -5.04 7.57 -31.26
C PRO A 487 -5.10 6.04 -31.29
N VAL A 488 -3.98 5.36 -31.02
CA VAL A 488 -3.89 3.89 -30.94
C VAL A 488 -4.79 3.32 -29.83
N CYS A 489 -4.90 4.01 -28.69
CA CYS A 489 -5.85 3.63 -27.63
C CYS A 489 -7.30 3.79 -28.09
N GLY A 490 -7.57 4.86 -28.85
CA GLY A 490 -8.89 5.14 -29.42
C GLY A 490 -9.32 4.05 -30.40
N ASP A 491 -8.42 3.64 -31.29
CA ASP A 491 -8.64 2.55 -32.25
C ASP A 491 -8.98 1.24 -31.52
N LEU A 492 -8.22 0.93 -30.46
CA LEU A 492 -8.51 -0.22 -29.62
C LEU A 492 -9.86 -0.08 -28.91
N ALA A 493 -10.20 1.11 -28.41
CA ALA A 493 -11.49 1.33 -27.77
C ALA A 493 -12.65 1.03 -28.74
N VAL A 494 -12.52 1.44 -30.00
CA VAL A 494 -13.48 1.11 -31.05
C VAL A 494 -13.53 -0.40 -31.29
N SER A 495 -12.39 -1.06 -31.48
CA SER A 495 -12.33 -2.51 -31.70
C SER A 495 -12.98 -3.30 -30.55
N LEU A 496 -12.62 -2.98 -29.30
CA LEU A 496 -13.19 -3.64 -28.12
C LEU A 496 -14.69 -3.37 -27.97
N SER A 497 -15.15 -2.15 -28.32
CA SER A 497 -16.58 -1.83 -28.29
C SER A 497 -17.39 -2.62 -29.32
N GLN A 498 -16.78 -2.98 -30.46
CA GLN A 498 -17.43 -3.77 -31.51
C GLN A 498 -17.50 -5.25 -31.15
N SER A 499 -16.46 -5.79 -30.52
CA SER A 499 -16.40 -7.19 -30.08
C SER A 499 -17.32 -7.48 -28.88
N GLY A 500 -17.50 -6.51 -27.97
CA GLY A 500 -18.31 -6.70 -26.77
C GLY A 500 -19.82 -6.65 -27.01
N PRO A 501 -20.60 -7.69 -26.65
CA PRO A 501 -22.07 -7.65 -26.72
C PRO A 501 -22.70 -6.66 -25.73
N GLN A 502 -22.00 -6.28 -24.66
CA GLN A 502 -22.45 -5.33 -23.64
C GLN A 502 -22.54 -3.88 -24.14
N PHE A 503 -21.98 -3.58 -25.32
CA PHE A 503 -21.97 -2.23 -25.88
C PHE A 503 -23.08 -2.05 -26.90
N THR A 504 -23.99 -1.10 -26.62
CA THR A 504 -25.03 -0.66 -27.54
C THR A 504 -24.43 0.00 -28.79
N GLN A 505 -25.17 -0.02 -29.90
CA GLN A 505 -24.78 0.69 -31.13
C GLN A 505 -24.47 2.17 -30.86
N VAL A 506 -25.23 2.81 -29.97
CA VAL A 506 -25.00 4.19 -29.53
C VAL A 506 -23.62 4.38 -28.91
N MET A 507 -23.23 3.48 -28.00
CA MET A 507 -21.91 3.53 -27.37
C MET A 507 -20.80 3.32 -28.40
N ARG A 508 -20.97 2.35 -29.31
CA ARG A 508 -20.01 2.08 -30.41
C ARG A 508 -19.81 3.31 -31.30
N GLY A 509 -20.90 3.98 -31.70
CA GLY A 509 -20.83 5.21 -32.48
C GLY A 509 -20.15 6.35 -31.72
N THR A 510 -20.40 6.47 -30.41
CA THR A 510 -19.77 7.49 -29.55
C THR A 510 -18.26 7.29 -29.46
N TYR A 511 -17.77 6.05 -29.26
CA TYR A 511 -16.34 5.77 -29.22
C TYR A 511 -15.68 5.97 -30.59
N ALA A 512 -16.37 5.63 -31.67
CA ALA A 512 -15.91 5.89 -33.04
C ALA A 512 -15.73 7.40 -33.30
N VAL A 513 -16.66 8.24 -32.82
CA VAL A 513 -16.50 9.70 -32.92
C VAL A 513 -15.33 10.20 -32.07
N LYS A 514 -15.21 9.73 -30.82
CA LYS A 514 -14.10 10.14 -29.92
C LYS A 514 -12.72 9.79 -30.46
N SER A 515 -12.61 8.72 -31.24
CA SER A 515 -11.38 8.23 -31.87
C SER A 515 -11.19 8.70 -33.31
N LEU A 516 -12.06 9.60 -33.82
CA LEU A 516 -12.00 10.15 -35.18
C LEU A 516 -12.28 9.14 -36.31
N HIS A 517 -12.88 7.99 -36.00
CA HIS A 517 -13.34 6.99 -36.99
C HIS A 517 -14.75 7.30 -37.50
N PHE A 518 -14.87 8.38 -38.27
CA PHE A 518 -16.16 8.89 -38.74
C PHE A 518 -16.89 7.93 -39.70
N SER A 519 -16.17 7.10 -40.45
CA SER A 519 -16.75 6.08 -41.34
C SER A 519 -17.55 5.04 -40.55
N ILE A 520 -16.97 4.56 -39.44
CA ILE A 520 -17.59 3.61 -38.50
C ILE A 520 -18.75 4.29 -37.76
N ALA A 521 -18.57 5.52 -37.31
CA ALA A 521 -19.66 6.27 -36.67
C ALA A 521 -20.86 6.46 -37.61
N SER A 522 -20.59 6.76 -38.89
CA SER A 522 -21.63 6.92 -39.91
C SER A 522 -22.33 5.62 -40.24
N SER A 523 -21.63 4.49 -40.35
CA SER A 523 -22.26 3.19 -40.62
C SER A 523 -23.19 2.78 -39.48
N VAL A 524 -22.76 2.97 -38.23
CA VAL A 524 -23.58 2.70 -37.05
C VAL A 524 -24.86 3.55 -37.03
N LEU A 525 -24.77 4.84 -37.34
CA LEU A 525 -25.96 5.70 -37.41
C LEU A 525 -26.88 5.36 -38.59
N LYS A 526 -26.32 4.93 -39.73
CA LYS A 526 -27.10 4.45 -40.88
C LYS A 526 -27.89 3.18 -40.52
N ASP A 527 -27.26 2.23 -39.83
CA ASP A 527 -27.95 1.03 -39.36
C ASP A 527 -29.06 1.36 -38.35
N GLU A 528 -28.81 2.29 -37.43
CA GLU A 528 -29.83 2.76 -36.48
C GLU A 528 -30.99 3.47 -37.20
N PHE A 529 -30.68 4.25 -38.25
CA PHE A 529 -31.68 4.92 -39.08
C PHE A 529 -32.58 3.92 -39.82
N LEU A 530 -32.00 2.88 -40.44
CA LEU A 530 -32.75 1.84 -41.15
C LEU A 530 -33.67 1.02 -40.22
N ARG A 531 -33.33 0.92 -38.94
CA ARG A 531 -34.13 0.23 -37.91
C ARG A 531 -35.08 1.17 -37.15
N SER A 532 -35.05 2.47 -37.44
CA SER A 532 -35.89 3.46 -36.78
C SER A 532 -37.34 3.34 -37.20
N ARG A 533 -38.26 3.58 -36.26
CA ARG A 533 -39.71 3.65 -36.52
C ARG A 533 -40.08 4.81 -37.45
N ASP A 534 -39.27 5.86 -37.45
CA ASP A 534 -39.51 7.05 -38.26
C ASP A 534 -39.06 6.87 -39.72
N TYR A 535 -38.37 5.77 -40.05
CA TYR A 535 -37.87 5.50 -41.40
C TYR A 535 -39.03 5.49 -42.42
N PRO A 536 -38.88 6.15 -43.60
CA PRO A 536 -37.68 6.77 -44.16
C PRO A 536 -37.45 8.24 -43.76
N ARG A 537 -38.23 8.80 -42.81
CA ARG A 537 -38.08 10.18 -42.35
C ARG A 537 -37.16 10.24 -41.12
N CYS A 538 -36.52 11.39 -40.92
CA CYS A 538 -35.74 11.68 -39.72
C CYS A 538 -36.17 13.06 -39.18
N PRO A 539 -37.26 13.13 -38.41
CA PRO A 539 -37.79 14.41 -37.96
C PRO A 539 -36.78 15.12 -37.04
N PRO A 540 -36.73 16.46 -37.05
CA PRO A 540 -35.76 17.23 -36.28
C PRO A 540 -35.93 17.09 -34.75
N THR A 541 -37.07 16.59 -34.29
CA THR A 541 -37.35 16.25 -32.90
C THR A 541 -36.80 14.89 -32.48
N SER A 542 -36.34 14.06 -33.43
CA SER A 542 -35.81 12.74 -33.13
C SER A 542 -34.41 12.80 -32.54
N HIS A 543 -34.12 11.92 -31.57
CA HIS A 543 -32.78 11.78 -31.01
C HIS A 543 -31.74 11.42 -32.09
N LEU A 544 -32.16 10.70 -33.13
CA LEU A 544 -31.31 10.26 -34.23
C LEU A 544 -30.87 11.44 -35.12
N PHE A 545 -31.76 12.41 -35.37
CA PHE A 545 -31.41 13.65 -36.06
C PHE A 545 -30.32 14.44 -35.32
N HIS A 546 -30.47 14.58 -33.99
CA HIS A 546 -29.47 15.25 -33.16
C HIS A 546 -28.10 14.55 -33.20
N ARG A 547 -28.07 13.21 -33.26
CA ARG A 547 -26.82 12.44 -33.39
C ARG A 547 -26.15 12.62 -34.74
N PHE A 548 -26.90 12.62 -35.85
CA PHE A 548 -26.33 12.95 -37.16
C PHE A 548 -25.74 14.36 -37.19
N ARG A 549 -26.45 15.33 -36.59
CA ARG A 549 -25.95 16.70 -36.46
C ARG A 549 -24.66 16.76 -35.61
N GLN A 550 -24.61 16.02 -34.51
CA GLN A 550 -23.42 15.93 -33.65
C GLN A 550 -22.23 15.29 -34.38
N LEU A 551 -22.47 14.23 -35.18
CA LEU A 551 -21.45 13.64 -36.03
C LEU A 551 -20.92 14.67 -37.03
N GLY A 552 -21.82 15.38 -37.72
CA GLY A 552 -21.45 16.45 -38.65
C GLY A 552 -20.57 17.53 -38.02
N TYR A 553 -20.94 18.01 -36.83
CA TYR A 553 -20.09 18.95 -36.07
C TYR A 553 -18.74 18.37 -35.69
N SER A 554 -18.69 17.09 -35.32
CA SER A 554 -17.44 16.43 -34.93
C SER A 554 -16.52 16.15 -36.12
N CYS A 555 -17.04 16.01 -37.35
CA CYS A 555 -16.23 15.91 -38.56
C CYS A 555 -15.63 17.25 -39.00
N ILE A 556 -16.30 18.37 -38.66
CA ILE A 556 -15.85 19.73 -39.00
C ILE A 556 -14.76 20.19 -38.03
N ARG A 557 -14.90 19.83 -36.76
CA ARG A 557 -13.94 20.13 -35.68
C ARG A 557 -12.72 19.24 -35.78
#